data_AF-A0A2H9MES0-F1
#
_entry.id   AF-A0A2H9MES0-F1
#
_cell.length_a   1.000
_cell.length_b   1.000
_cell.length_c   1.000
_cell.angle_alpha   90.00
_cell.angle_beta   90.00
_cell.angle_gamma   90.00
#
_symmetry.space_group_name_H-M   'P 1'
#
loop_
_entity.id
_entity.type
_entity.pdbx_description
1 polymer ?
#
loop_
_entity_poly.entity_id
_entity_poly.type
_entity_poly.pdbx_seq_one_letter_code
_entity_poly.pdbx_strand_id
1 'polypeptide(L)' 'MSEWYCLNCRKVVETYMELFKGFAPTCKECGSSRLMKLDEMNEKEFNEFVEEFKKKTGEVD' A
#
# COMPACT_ATOMS: atom_id res chain seq x y z
N MET A 1 5.77 -11.23 -4.29
CA MET A 1 5.26 -10.57 -5.52
C MET A 1 4.57 -9.33 -5.02
N SER A 2 5.01 -8.14 -5.40
CA SER A 2 4.46 -6.92 -4.80
C SER A 2 3.00 -6.71 -5.15
N GLU A 3 2.16 -6.80 -4.13
CA GLU A 3 0.73 -6.54 -4.23
C GLU A 3 0.48 -5.03 -4.22
N TRP A 4 -0.35 -4.56 -5.15
CA TRP A 4 -0.69 -3.15 -5.30
C TRP A 4 -2.20 -2.97 -5.17
N TYR A 5 -2.62 -2.03 -4.32
CA TYR A 5 -4.01 -1.65 -4.19
C TYR A 5 -4.31 -0.38 -4.98
N CYS A 6 -5.28 -0.42 -5.88
CA CYS A 6 -5.70 0.75 -6.64
C CYS A 6 -6.80 1.51 -5.90
N LEU A 7 -6.56 2.79 -5.59
CA LEU A 7 -7.53 3.64 -4.90
C LEU A 7 -8.76 3.96 -5.76
N ASN A 8 -8.62 3.92 -7.09
CA ASN A 8 -9.75 4.12 -8.00
C ASN A 8 -10.60 2.86 -8.15
N CYS A 9 -9.96 1.70 -8.34
CA CYS A 9 -10.69 0.41 -8.48
C CYS A 9 -11.13 -0.16 -7.13
N ARG A 10 -10.56 0.33 -6.02
CA ARG A 10 -10.77 -0.15 -4.65
C ARG A 10 -10.55 -1.65 -4.47
N LYS A 11 -9.53 -2.18 -5.15
CA LYS A 11 -9.14 -3.59 -5.08
C LYS A 11 -7.65 -3.75 -5.36
N VAL A 12 -7.12 -4.92 -5.03
CA VAL A 12 -5.78 -5.34 -5.43
C VAL A 12 -5.78 -5.54 -6.95
N VAL A 13 -4.80 -4.97 -7.62
CA VAL A 13 -4.67 -4.99 -9.08
C VAL A 13 -3.25 -5.33 -9.48
N GLU A 14 -3.12 -5.88 -10.68
CA GLU A 14 -1.84 -5.91 -11.36
C GLU A 14 -1.46 -4.52 -11.86
N THR A 15 -0.16 -4.24 -11.83
CA THR A 15 0.41 -2.98 -12.30
C THR A 15 1.38 -3.21 -13.45
N TYR A 16 1.63 -2.16 -14.21
CA TYR A 16 2.70 -2.09 -15.20
C TYR A 16 3.51 -0.81 -14.97
N MET A 17 4.76 -0.81 -15.42
CA MET A 17 5.62 0.37 -15.31
C MET A 17 5.53 1.21 -16.59
N GLU A 18 5.16 2.48 -16.45
CA GLU A 18 5.25 3.44 -17.56
C GLU A 18 6.65 4.08 -17.59
N LEU A 19 7.48 3.66 -18.54
CA LEU A 19 8.82 4.21 -18.76
C LEU A 19 8.79 5.72 -19.05
N PHE A 20 7.81 6.17 -19.85
CA PHE A 20 7.65 7.57 -20.25
C PHE A 20 7.18 8.49 -19.11
N LYS A 21 6.66 7.93 -18.01
CA LYS A 21 6.22 8.67 -16.82
C LYS A 21 7.17 8.48 -15.64
N GLY A 22 8.46 8.23 -15.92
CA GLY A 22 9.48 8.11 -14.89
C GLY A 22 9.37 6.82 -14.06
N PHE A 23 9.04 5.69 -14.69
CA PHE A 23 8.88 4.39 -14.03
C PHE A 23 7.76 4.35 -12.98
N ALA A 24 6.72 5.17 -13.17
CA ALA A 24 5.57 5.15 -12.28
C ALA A 24 4.76 3.85 -12.45
N PRO A 25 4.45 3.13 -11.36
CA PRO A 25 3.51 2.01 -11.40
C PRO A 25 2.12 2.52 -11.76
N THR A 26 1.46 1.82 -12.67
CA THR A 26 0.15 2.19 -13.21
C THR A 26 -0.79 0.98 -13.22
N CYS A 27 -2.05 1.20 -12.86
CA CYS A 27 -3.07 0.14 -12.78
C CYS A 27 -3.35 -0.41 -14.18
N LYS A 28 -3.23 -1.73 -14.39
CA LYS A 28 -3.56 -2.35 -15.69
C LYS A 28 -5.04 -2.22 -16.06
N GLU A 29 -5.92 -2.05 -15.08
CA GLU A 29 -7.38 -2.01 -15.32
C GLU A 29 -7.90 -0.60 -15.62
N CYS A 30 -7.54 0.39 -14.81
CA CYS A 30 -8.07 1.75 -14.95
C CYS A 30 -7.05 2.78 -15.45
N GLY A 31 -5.78 2.39 -15.66
CA GLY A 31 -4.72 3.28 -16.11
C GLY A 31 -4.33 4.37 -15.12
N SER A 32 -4.82 4.32 -13.88
CA SER A 32 -4.47 5.28 -12.84
C SER A 32 -3.16 4.90 -12.15
N SER A 33 -2.33 5.91 -11.87
CA SER A 33 -1.13 5.79 -11.03
C SER A 33 -1.43 5.93 -9.53
N ARG A 34 -2.70 6.05 -9.13
CA ARG A 34 -3.12 6.09 -7.71
C ARG A 34 -3.10 4.68 -7.10
N LEU A 35 -1.91 4.21 -6.82
CA LEU A 35 -1.63 2.86 -6.33
C LEU A 35 -0.88 2.92 -5.00
N MET A 36 -1.23 2.03 -4.09
CA MET A 36 -0.55 1.82 -2.81
C MET A 36 0.14 0.46 -2.85
N LYS A 37 1.44 0.42 -2.57
CA LYS A 37 2.18 -0.83 -2.48
C LYS A 37 1.91 -1.45 -1.12
N LEU A 38 1.40 -2.67 -1.10
CA LEU A 38 1.08 -3.40 0.14
C LEU A 38 2.33 -4.08 0.72
N ASP A 39 3.31 -4.40 -0.12
CA ASP A 39 4.56 -5.10 0.22
C ASP A 39 5.53 -4.29 1.10
N GLU A 40 5.30 -2.97 1.28
CA GLU A 40 6.18 -2.09 2.08
C GLU A 40 5.67 -1.81 3.50
N MET A 41 4.58 -2.44 3.94
CA MET A 41 4.31 -2.55 5.37
C MET A 41 4.98 -3.81 5.89
N ASN A 42 6.26 -3.66 6.25
CA ASN A 42 6.98 -4.70 6.97
C ASN A 42 6.16 -4.98 8.25
N GLU A 43 5.63 -6.20 8.39
CA GLU A 43 4.73 -6.59 9.48
C GLU A 43 5.30 -6.21 10.86
N LYS A 44 6.64 -6.18 10.95
CA LYS A 44 7.39 -5.70 12.10
C LYS A 44 7.19 -4.21 12.40
N GLU A 45 7.32 -3.32 11.40
CA GLU A 45 7.10 -1.87 11.59
C GLU A 45 5.63 -1.58 11.92
N PHE A 46 4.70 -2.32 11.33
CA PHE A 46 3.28 -2.21 11.68
C PHE A 46 3.02 -2.64 13.13
N ASN A 47 3.58 -3.77 13.57
CA ASN A 47 3.41 -4.23 14.95
C ASN A 47 4.06 -3.28 15.96
N GLU A 48 5.25 -2.73 15.66
CA GLU A 48 5.89 -1.73 16.52
C GLU A 48 5.04 -0.45 16.62
N PHE A 49 4.47 0.01 15.51
CA PHE A 49 3.56 1.15 15.49
C PHE A 49 2.26 0.89 16.27
N VAL A 50 1.66 -0.29 16.11
CA VAL A 50 0.44 -0.69 16.83
C VAL A 50 0.70 -0.78 18.34
N GLU A 51 1.83 -1.34 18.75
CA GLU A 51 2.24 -1.42 20.16
C GLU A 51 2.47 -0.04 20.78
N GLU A 52 3.14 0.88 20.07
CA GLU A 52 3.28 2.27 20.52
C GLU A 52 1.93 3.00 20.59
N PHE A 53 1.04 2.76 19.64
CA PHE A 53 -0.29 3.36 19.63
C PHE A 53 -1.13 2.88 20.81
N LYS A 54 -1.20 1.56 21.06
CA LYS A 54 -1.88 0.96 22.22
C LYS A 54 -1.35 1.50 23.55
N LYS A 55 -0.03 1.64 23.68
CA LYS A 55 0.62 2.22 24.87
C LYS A 55 0.23 3.68 25.10
N LYS A 56 0.01 4.45 24.03
CA LYS A 56 -0.38 5.87 24.12
C LYS A 56 -1.87 6.09 24.32
N THR A 57 -2.73 5.22 23.79
CA THR A 57 -4.19 5.41 23.89
C THR A 57 -4.81 4.79 25.14
N GLY A 58 -4.10 3.94 25.90
CA GLY A 58 -4.58 3.48 27.20
C GLY A 58 -5.90 2.69 27.16
N GLU A 59 -6.26 2.12 26.00
CA GLU A 59 -7.26 1.06 25.94
C GLU A 59 -6.59 -0.26 26.32
N VAL A 60 -6.56 -0.48 27.63
CA VAL A 60 -6.43 -1.79 28.26
C VAL A 60 -7.75 -2.51 28.02
N ASP A 61 -7.71 -3.63 27.31
CA ASP A 61 -8.68 -4.72 27.48
C ASP A 61 -7.92 -5.92 28.08
#